data_AF-A0A7I7MNQ2-F1
#
_entry.id   AF-A0A7I7MNQ2-F1
#
_cell.length_a   1.000
_cell.length_b   1.000
_cell.length_c   1.000
_cell.angle_alpha   90.00
_cell.angle_beta   90.00
_cell.angle_gamma   90.00
#
_symmetry.space_group_name_H-M   'P 1'
#
loop_
_entity.id
_entity.type
_entity.pdbx_description
1 polymer ?
#
loop_
_entity_poly.entity_id
_entity_poly.type
_entity_poly.pdbx_seq_one_letter_code
_entity_poly.pdbx_strand_id
1 'polypeptide(L)'
;MTPVAVIGMACRLPGGIDSPDLLWEALLRGDDLVTEVPADRWDAEEYYDPEPGVPGRSVCKWGAFLDNVADFDAEFFGISEREAAAMDPQHRLLLEASWEAMEHAGLTRAALANVQTGVFVGLMHDDYQLLHADAQTLSGPYGYMGNSFAMGSGRIAYAMGLHGPAITVDTACSSGLAAIHLAFRSLNDGESDLALAGGASVMLEPRKAASGSALGMLSATGRCHAFDVAADGFVSGEGCVMVLLKRLPDALADGDRILAVVRGTAANQDGRTVNIVTPSRTAQVAAYRAALAAASVEPATVGMVEAHGPGTPVGDPVEYASLAEVYGVEGPCALASVKTNFGHTHRRPGRWG
;
A
#
# COMPACT_ATOMS: atom_id res chain seq x y z
N MET A 1 12.04 -11.85 -19.83
CA MET A 1 10.90 -11.02 -19.39
C MET A 1 11.06 -9.66 -20.00
N THR A 2 9.95 -9.06 -20.42
CA THR A 2 9.88 -7.73 -21.00
C THR A 2 9.72 -6.71 -19.88
N PRO A 3 10.50 -5.61 -19.86
CA PRO A 3 10.26 -4.52 -18.93
C PRO A 3 8.84 -3.95 -19.05
N VAL A 4 8.30 -3.45 -17.96
CA VAL A 4 6.94 -2.90 -17.89
C VAL A 4 7.05 -1.40 -17.65
N ALA A 5 6.38 -0.60 -18.48
CA ALA A 5 6.25 0.83 -18.29
C ALA A 5 5.17 1.15 -17.26
N VAL A 6 5.43 2.13 -16.41
CA VAL A 6 4.40 2.85 -15.65
C VAL A 6 3.96 4.01 -16.52
N ILE A 7 2.70 4.02 -16.94
CA ILE A 7 2.16 5.04 -17.86
C ILE A 7 1.15 5.98 -17.19
N GLY A 8 0.64 5.58 -16.02
CA GLY A 8 -0.30 6.36 -15.22
C GLY A 8 -0.10 6.10 -13.74
N MET A 9 -0.46 7.07 -12.90
CA MET A 9 -0.45 6.92 -11.45
C MET A 9 -1.44 7.89 -10.80
N ALA A 10 -1.98 7.50 -9.66
CA ALA A 10 -2.80 8.35 -8.80
C ALA A 10 -2.59 7.94 -7.34
N CYS A 11 -2.83 8.88 -6.43
CA CYS A 11 -2.69 8.62 -5.00
C CYS A 11 -3.62 9.50 -4.17
N ARG A 12 -3.97 8.98 -3.00
CA ARG A 12 -4.55 9.71 -1.86
C ARG A 12 -3.66 9.45 -0.67
N LEU A 13 -3.09 10.49 -0.10
CA LEU A 13 -2.17 10.45 1.03
C LEU A 13 -2.54 11.54 2.04
N PRO A 14 -2.12 11.39 3.31
CA PRO A 14 -2.34 12.38 4.37
C PRO A 14 -1.95 13.80 3.96
N GLY A 15 -2.54 14.81 4.60
CA GLY A 15 -2.20 16.22 4.37
C GLY A 15 -2.77 16.79 3.07
N GLY A 16 -3.93 16.28 2.64
CA GLY A 16 -4.61 16.74 1.44
C GLY A 16 -3.91 16.38 0.12
N ILE A 17 -3.00 15.40 0.14
CA ILE A 17 -2.26 14.99 -1.05
C ILE A 17 -3.14 14.05 -1.89
N ASP A 18 -3.69 14.59 -2.97
CA ASP A 18 -4.58 13.89 -3.89
C ASP A 18 -3.95 13.60 -5.26
N SER A 19 -2.68 13.95 -5.45
CA SER A 19 -1.99 13.81 -6.72
C SER A 19 -0.49 13.54 -6.55
N PRO A 20 0.16 12.92 -7.55
CA PRO A 20 1.59 12.67 -7.53
C PRO A 20 2.45 13.94 -7.46
N ASP A 21 1.96 15.05 -8.02
CA ASP A 21 2.65 16.33 -7.98
C ASP A 21 2.68 16.89 -6.55
N LEU A 22 1.55 16.85 -5.82
CA LEU A 22 1.50 17.25 -4.41
C LEU A 22 2.33 16.31 -3.52
N LEU A 23 2.36 15.01 -3.82
CA LEU A 23 3.26 14.07 -3.15
C LEU A 23 4.72 14.50 -3.35
N TRP A 24 5.11 14.81 -4.58
CA TRP A 24 6.48 15.24 -4.88
C TRP A 24 6.85 16.53 -4.13
N GLU A 25 5.95 17.52 -4.10
CA GLU A 25 6.17 18.75 -3.35
C GLU A 25 6.32 18.52 -1.84
N ALA A 26 5.49 17.65 -1.25
CA ALA A 26 5.59 17.32 0.17
C ALA A 26 6.90 16.60 0.51
N LEU A 27 7.36 15.68 -0.36
CA LEU A 27 8.64 15.01 -0.20
C LEU A 27 9.82 16.00 -0.29
N LEU A 28 9.77 16.96 -1.21
CA LEU A 28 10.80 17.99 -1.33
C LEU A 28 10.87 18.92 -0.11
N ARG A 29 9.74 19.19 0.53
CA ARG A 29 9.69 19.96 1.79
C ARG A 29 10.12 19.15 3.01
N GLY A 30 10.10 17.81 2.91
CA GLY A 30 10.38 16.91 4.02
C GLY A 30 9.26 16.93 5.06
N ASP A 31 8.01 17.05 4.62
CA ASP A 31 6.86 17.18 5.52
C ASP A 31 6.67 15.90 6.37
N ASP A 32 6.50 16.06 7.69
CA ASP A 32 6.05 15.03 8.63
C ASP A 32 4.52 15.14 8.73
N LEU A 33 3.79 14.19 8.14
CA LEU A 33 2.33 14.21 8.07
C LEU A 33 1.67 13.38 9.16
N VAL A 34 2.43 13.00 10.18
CA VAL A 34 1.89 12.34 11.35
C VAL A 34 1.19 13.37 12.25
N THR A 35 -0.04 13.05 12.62
CA THR A 35 -0.87 13.83 13.52
C THR A 35 -1.35 12.95 14.67
N GLU A 36 -1.98 13.57 15.69
CA GLU A 36 -2.76 12.80 16.66
C GLU A 36 -4.01 12.24 15.97
N VAL A 37 -4.57 11.13 16.48
CA VAL A 37 -5.82 10.54 15.95
C VAL A 37 -6.90 11.63 15.81
N PRO A 38 -7.47 11.83 14.62
CA PRO A 38 -8.53 12.82 14.43
C PRO A 38 -9.79 12.48 15.23
N ALA A 39 -10.44 13.52 15.77
CA ALA A 39 -11.59 13.38 16.68
C ALA A 39 -12.84 12.77 16.01
N ASP A 40 -12.91 12.76 14.69
CA ASP A 40 -13.97 12.14 13.90
C ASP A 40 -13.73 10.64 13.62
N ARG A 41 -12.57 10.08 14.02
CA ARG A 41 -12.27 8.65 13.90
C ARG A 41 -12.67 7.87 15.15
N TRP A 42 -12.00 8.13 16.27
CA TRP A 42 -12.30 7.57 17.59
C TRP A 42 -11.69 8.44 18.70
N ASP A 43 -12.13 8.25 19.93
CA ASP A 43 -11.54 8.93 21.09
C ASP A 43 -10.14 8.35 21.37
N ALA A 44 -9.09 9.10 21.04
CA ALA A 44 -7.70 8.68 21.22
C ALA A 44 -7.37 8.37 22.69
N GLU A 45 -7.92 9.15 23.63
CA GLU A 45 -7.64 9.02 25.07
C GLU A 45 -8.32 7.77 25.66
N GLU A 46 -9.42 7.29 25.06
CA GLU A 46 -10.05 6.03 25.43
C GLU A 46 -9.16 4.81 25.14
N TYR A 47 -8.25 4.91 24.18
CA TYR A 47 -7.38 3.78 23.78
C TYR A 47 -5.91 4.01 24.07
N TYR A 48 -5.51 5.20 24.49
CA TYR A 48 -4.14 5.51 24.85
C TYR A 48 -3.81 5.06 26.28
N ASP A 49 -2.62 4.51 26.46
CA ASP A 49 -1.96 4.37 27.76
C ASP A 49 -0.44 4.43 27.55
N PRO A 50 0.29 5.34 28.23
CA PRO A 50 1.75 5.40 28.10
C PRO A 50 2.47 4.16 28.64
N GLU A 51 1.83 3.35 29.49
CA GLU A 51 2.40 2.11 30.02
C GLU A 51 2.28 0.97 28.98
N PRO A 52 3.39 0.39 28.50
CA PRO A 52 3.34 -0.73 27.57
C PRO A 52 2.68 -1.98 28.18
N GLY A 53 1.86 -2.66 27.39
CA GLY A 53 1.26 -3.95 27.77
C GLY A 53 -0.07 -3.86 28.51
N VAL A 54 -0.62 -2.67 28.73
CA VAL A 54 -1.98 -2.50 29.27
C VAL A 54 -3.00 -3.09 28.28
N PRO A 55 -3.82 -4.10 28.69
CA PRO A 55 -4.75 -4.76 27.79
C PRO A 55 -5.76 -3.80 27.16
N GLY A 56 -5.91 -3.87 25.83
CA GLY A 56 -6.84 -3.02 25.08
C GLY A 56 -6.37 -1.58 24.88
N ARG A 57 -5.18 -1.22 25.36
CA ARG A 57 -4.58 0.12 25.22
C ARG A 57 -3.37 0.10 24.28
N SER A 58 -3.09 1.27 23.71
CA SER A 58 -2.00 1.54 22.79
C SER A 58 -1.04 2.57 23.40
N VAL A 59 0.26 2.35 23.25
CA VAL A 59 1.29 3.33 23.63
C VAL A 59 1.42 4.48 22.63
N CYS A 60 0.71 4.37 21.51
CA CYS A 60 0.76 5.29 20.40
C CYS A 60 -0.65 5.83 20.13
N LYS A 61 -0.77 7.17 20.11
CA LYS A 61 -1.97 7.91 19.74
C LYS A 61 -1.77 8.79 18.50
N TRP A 62 -0.74 8.48 17.72
CA TRP A 62 -0.37 9.18 16.51
C TRP A 62 -0.59 8.31 15.27
N GLY A 63 -0.79 8.95 14.13
CA GLY A 63 -0.93 8.33 12.82
C GLY A 63 -0.92 9.36 11.70
N ALA A 64 -0.65 8.91 10.49
CA ALA A 64 -0.87 9.75 9.30
C ALA A 64 -2.24 9.39 8.71
N PHE A 65 -3.17 10.33 8.71
CA PHE A 65 -4.57 10.09 8.34
C PHE A 65 -4.93 10.83 7.07
N LEU A 66 -5.75 10.22 6.23
CA LEU A 66 -6.42 10.89 5.13
C LEU A 66 -7.42 11.90 5.70
N ASP A 67 -7.42 13.10 5.12
CA ASP A 67 -8.26 14.22 5.52
C ASP A 67 -9.76 13.88 5.45
N ASN A 68 -10.16 13.09 4.46
CA ASN A 68 -11.53 12.62 4.30
C ASN A 68 -11.56 11.20 3.71
N VAL A 69 -12.30 10.31 4.36
CA VAL A 69 -12.51 8.91 3.94
C VAL A 69 -14.00 8.59 3.76
N ALA A 70 -14.88 9.56 4.02
CA ALA A 70 -16.32 9.40 3.91
C ALA A 70 -16.85 9.83 2.53
N ASP A 71 -16.26 10.87 1.93
CA ASP A 71 -16.69 11.40 0.64
C ASP A 71 -16.46 10.39 -0.49
N PHE A 72 -17.40 10.36 -1.44
CA PHE A 72 -17.35 9.52 -2.63
C PHE A 72 -18.38 9.97 -3.67
N ASP A 73 -17.97 10.14 -4.92
CA ASP A 73 -18.89 10.44 -6.03
C ASP A 73 -19.61 9.16 -6.50
N ALA A 74 -20.64 8.76 -5.76
CA ALA A 74 -21.37 7.52 -6.04
C ALA A 74 -22.11 7.56 -7.39
N GLU A 75 -22.65 8.72 -7.79
CA GLU A 75 -23.40 8.87 -9.04
C GLU A 75 -22.47 8.66 -10.25
N PHE A 76 -21.25 9.20 -10.20
CA PHE A 76 -20.27 9.02 -11.27
C PHE A 76 -19.94 7.54 -11.56
N PHE A 77 -19.88 6.72 -10.51
CA PHE A 77 -19.64 5.27 -10.64
C PHE A 77 -20.92 4.44 -10.81
N GLY A 78 -22.09 5.08 -10.90
CA GLY A 78 -23.38 4.37 -11.04
C GLY A 78 -23.77 3.58 -9.79
N ILE A 79 -23.30 4.00 -8.62
CA ILE A 79 -23.52 3.36 -7.33
C ILE A 79 -24.60 4.12 -6.56
N SER A 80 -25.56 3.42 -5.98
CA SER A 80 -26.60 4.06 -5.16
C SER A 80 -26.01 4.58 -3.84
N GLU A 81 -26.55 5.67 -3.30
CA GLU A 81 -26.14 6.20 -1.98
C GLU A 81 -26.17 5.12 -0.88
N ARG A 82 -27.19 4.25 -0.90
CA ARG A 82 -27.33 3.15 0.05
C ARG A 82 -26.20 2.13 -0.06
N GLU A 83 -25.73 1.86 -1.27
CA GLU A 83 -24.59 0.98 -1.49
C GLU A 83 -23.29 1.67 -1.07
N ALA A 84 -23.08 2.93 -1.49
CA ALA A 84 -21.89 3.71 -1.13
C ALA A 84 -21.70 3.83 0.40
N ALA A 85 -22.80 4.04 1.14
CA ALA A 85 -22.78 4.11 2.60
C ALA A 85 -22.43 2.77 3.30
N ALA A 86 -22.52 1.64 2.59
CA ALA A 86 -22.13 0.33 3.10
C ALA A 86 -20.79 -0.16 2.53
N MET A 87 -20.20 0.58 1.58
CA MET A 87 -18.92 0.24 0.96
C MET A 87 -17.77 0.67 1.86
N ASP A 88 -16.79 -0.21 2.06
CA ASP A 88 -15.52 0.13 2.70
C ASP A 88 -14.89 1.37 2.01
N PRO A 89 -14.46 2.40 2.77
CA PRO A 89 -13.73 3.54 2.22
C PRO A 89 -12.56 3.16 1.31
N GLN A 90 -11.87 2.05 1.60
CA GLN A 90 -10.79 1.55 0.76
C GLN A 90 -11.28 1.23 -0.66
N HIS A 91 -12.47 0.65 -0.81
CA HIS A 91 -13.06 0.37 -2.13
C HIS A 91 -13.41 1.65 -2.89
N ARG A 92 -13.90 2.67 -2.17
CA ARG A 92 -14.25 3.98 -2.74
C ARG A 92 -12.99 4.70 -3.25
N LEU A 93 -11.97 4.79 -2.41
CA LEU A 93 -10.67 5.38 -2.77
C LEU A 93 -10.00 4.66 -3.93
N LEU A 94 -10.07 3.32 -3.95
CA LEU A 94 -9.53 2.52 -5.04
C LEU A 94 -10.24 2.75 -6.37
N LEU A 95 -11.56 2.96 -6.37
CA LEU A 95 -12.32 3.31 -7.58
C LEU A 95 -11.88 4.65 -8.15
N GLU A 96 -11.81 5.67 -7.30
CA GLU A 96 -11.35 7.02 -7.69
C GLU A 96 -9.90 7.00 -8.18
N ALA A 97 -8.98 6.42 -7.40
CA ALA A 97 -7.56 6.37 -7.77
C ALA A 97 -7.33 5.53 -9.04
N SER A 98 -8.11 4.47 -9.26
CA SER A 98 -8.01 3.69 -10.51
C SER A 98 -8.47 4.51 -11.71
N TRP A 99 -9.54 5.30 -11.54
CA TRP A 99 -10.07 6.17 -12.58
C TRP A 99 -9.06 7.25 -12.95
N GLU A 100 -8.53 7.93 -11.95
CA GLU A 100 -7.53 8.99 -12.13
C GLU A 100 -6.21 8.47 -12.67
N ALA A 101 -5.77 7.27 -12.30
CA ALA A 101 -4.56 6.67 -12.87
C ALA A 101 -4.72 6.45 -14.38
N MET A 102 -5.93 6.11 -14.84
CA MET A 102 -6.24 5.99 -16.26
C MET A 102 -6.32 7.35 -16.96
N GLU A 103 -6.96 8.35 -16.34
CA GLU A 103 -6.99 9.72 -16.86
C GLU A 103 -5.59 10.33 -16.95
N HIS A 104 -4.75 10.10 -15.95
CA HIS A 104 -3.35 10.52 -15.91
C HIS A 104 -2.52 9.87 -17.05
N ALA A 105 -2.89 8.67 -17.49
CA ALA A 105 -2.30 8.01 -18.65
C ALA A 105 -2.88 8.52 -19.99
N GLY A 106 -3.90 9.39 -19.98
CA GLY A 106 -4.58 9.87 -21.18
C GLY A 106 -5.51 8.84 -21.82
N LEU A 107 -5.92 7.80 -21.06
CA LEU A 107 -6.81 6.76 -21.58
C LEU A 107 -8.27 7.10 -21.33
N THR A 108 -9.13 6.64 -22.26
CA THR A 108 -10.58 6.77 -22.15
C THR A 108 -11.22 5.40 -21.94
N ARG A 109 -12.45 5.34 -21.42
CA ARG A 109 -13.21 4.06 -21.35
C ARG A 109 -13.28 3.36 -22.71
N ALA A 110 -13.45 4.11 -23.79
CA ALA A 110 -13.52 3.58 -25.15
C ALA A 110 -12.21 2.90 -25.59
N ALA A 111 -11.07 3.38 -25.12
CA ALA A 111 -9.76 2.79 -25.40
C ALA A 111 -9.59 1.40 -24.75
N LEU A 112 -10.38 1.07 -23.72
CA LEU A 112 -10.26 -0.17 -22.96
C LEU A 112 -11.21 -1.28 -23.40
N ALA A 113 -12.22 -0.98 -24.21
CA ALA A 113 -13.29 -1.92 -24.54
C ALA A 113 -12.83 -3.25 -25.18
N ASN A 114 -11.65 -3.26 -25.81
CA ASN A 114 -11.06 -4.45 -26.44
C ASN A 114 -9.66 -4.80 -25.90
N VAL A 115 -9.29 -4.24 -24.74
CA VAL A 115 -7.98 -4.45 -24.10
C VAL A 115 -8.19 -5.33 -22.87
N GLN A 116 -7.43 -6.42 -22.75
CA GLN A 116 -7.47 -7.26 -21.55
C GLN A 116 -6.79 -6.52 -20.38
N THR A 117 -7.57 -5.68 -19.70
CA THR A 117 -7.08 -4.88 -18.59
C THR A 117 -7.27 -5.63 -17.28
N GLY A 118 -6.17 -6.01 -16.63
CA GLY A 118 -6.18 -6.64 -15.31
C GLY A 118 -6.22 -5.61 -14.16
N VAL A 119 -6.68 -6.05 -12.99
CA VAL A 119 -6.77 -5.26 -11.75
C VAL A 119 -6.15 -6.06 -10.62
N PHE A 120 -5.09 -5.54 -10.01
CA PHE A 120 -4.33 -6.19 -8.94
C PHE A 120 -4.26 -5.24 -7.75
N VAL A 121 -4.88 -5.62 -6.64
CA VAL A 121 -5.05 -4.72 -5.49
C VAL A 121 -4.53 -5.38 -4.23
N GLY A 122 -3.71 -4.66 -3.47
CA GLY A 122 -3.34 -4.99 -2.10
C GLY A 122 -4.36 -4.44 -1.10
N LEU A 123 -5.02 -5.33 -0.35
CA LEU A 123 -5.90 -4.97 0.78
C LEU A 123 -5.68 -5.96 1.91
N MET A 124 -5.74 -5.48 3.16
CA MET A 124 -5.54 -6.34 4.34
C MET A 124 -6.41 -5.97 5.55
N HIS A 125 -7.21 -4.90 5.47
CA HIS A 125 -8.02 -4.41 6.59
C HIS A 125 -9.50 -4.48 6.31
N ASP A 126 -10.22 -4.99 7.30
CA ASP A 126 -11.66 -5.10 7.38
C ASP A 126 -12.24 -4.20 8.49
N ASP A 127 -11.57 -3.09 8.81
CA ASP A 127 -11.95 -2.19 9.92
C ASP A 127 -13.42 -1.73 9.76
N TYR A 128 -13.86 -1.44 8.54
CA TYR A 128 -15.24 -1.03 8.27
C TYR A 128 -16.26 -2.15 8.51
N GLN A 129 -15.88 -3.40 8.23
CA GLN A 129 -16.72 -4.57 8.52
C GLN A 129 -16.93 -4.73 10.03
N LEU A 130 -15.87 -4.50 10.83
CA LEU A 130 -15.94 -4.54 12.28
C LEU A 130 -16.86 -3.44 12.83
N LEU A 131 -16.75 -2.21 12.33
CA LEU A 131 -17.65 -1.12 12.70
C LEU A 131 -19.11 -1.45 12.39
N HIS A 132 -19.39 -2.02 11.21
CA HIS A 132 -20.75 -2.45 10.87
C HIS A 132 -21.25 -3.61 11.75
N ALA A 133 -20.36 -4.52 12.16
CA ALA A 133 -20.71 -5.61 13.08
C ALA A 133 -21.08 -5.07 14.45
N ASP A 134 -20.28 -4.16 15.01
CA ASP A 134 -20.53 -3.51 16.31
C ASP A 134 -21.81 -2.66 16.29
N ALA A 135 -22.06 -1.95 15.19
CA ALA A 135 -23.29 -1.20 14.97
C ALA A 135 -24.51 -2.05 14.61
N GLN A 136 -24.35 -3.38 14.43
CA GLN A 136 -25.40 -4.31 13.99
C GLN A 136 -26.06 -3.89 12.65
N THR A 137 -25.28 -3.26 11.77
CA THR A 137 -25.75 -2.74 10.48
C THR A 137 -25.39 -3.60 9.28
N LEU A 138 -24.68 -4.72 9.49
CA LEU A 138 -24.43 -5.76 8.48
C LEU A 138 -25.73 -6.48 8.08
N SER A 139 -26.57 -5.83 7.27
CA SER A 139 -27.82 -6.39 6.79
C SER A 139 -28.02 -6.12 5.29
N GLY A 140 -28.72 -7.05 4.63
CA GLY A 140 -29.00 -6.95 3.20
C GLY A 140 -27.78 -7.21 2.29
N PRO A 141 -27.95 -7.03 0.97
CA PRO A 141 -26.93 -7.42 -0.02
C PRO A 141 -25.63 -6.61 0.09
N TYR A 142 -25.72 -5.34 0.51
CA TYR A 142 -24.56 -4.45 0.60
C TYR A 142 -23.69 -4.69 1.84
N GLY A 143 -24.22 -5.29 2.91
CA GLY A 143 -23.41 -5.64 4.08
C GLY A 143 -22.30 -6.64 3.74
N TYR A 144 -22.58 -7.60 2.86
CA TYR A 144 -21.59 -8.57 2.39
C TYR A 144 -20.69 -8.01 1.27
N MET A 145 -21.29 -7.40 0.24
CA MET A 145 -20.55 -6.90 -0.92
C MET A 145 -19.78 -5.60 -0.67
N GLY A 146 -20.10 -4.88 0.40
CA GLY A 146 -19.47 -3.61 0.74
C GLY A 146 -18.06 -3.75 1.29
N ASN A 147 -17.77 -4.88 1.95
CA ASN A 147 -16.55 -5.07 2.77
C ASN A 147 -15.67 -6.25 2.33
N SER A 148 -16.18 -7.14 1.46
CA SER A 148 -15.39 -8.27 0.97
C SER A 148 -14.17 -7.81 0.17
N PHE A 149 -12.97 -8.30 0.50
CA PHE A 149 -11.73 -7.93 -0.21
C PHE A 149 -11.77 -8.22 -1.71
N ALA A 150 -12.41 -9.31 -2.13
CA ALA A 150 -12.57 -9.61 -3.56
C ALA A 150 -13.32 -8.51 -4.33
N MET A 151 -14.17 -7.73 -3.63
CA MET A 151 -14.86 -6.61 -4.21
C MET A 151 -13.96 -5.40 -4.44
N GLY A 152 -12.80 -5.29 -3.77
CA GLY A 152 -11.83 -4.23 -4.02
C GLY A 152 -11.37 -4.20 -5.48
N SER A 153 -10.80 -5.31 -5.97
CA SER A 153 -10.45 -5.45 -7.39
C SER A 153 -11.67 -5.62 -8.30
N GLY A 154 -12.68 -6.37 -7.84
CA GLY A 154 -13.86 -6.69 -8.65
C GLY A 154 -14.72 -5.46 -8.99
N ARG A 155 -14.87 -4.50 -8.08
CA ARG A 155 -15.63 -3.27 -8.32
C ARG A 155 -14.97 -2.36 -9.34
N ILE A 156 -13.64 -2.25 -9.32
CA ILE A 156 -12.88 -1.50 -10.34
C ILE A 156 -13.15 -2.11 -11.72
N ALA A 157 -12.97 -3.43 -11.84
CA ALA A 157 -13.20 -4.13 -13.10
C ALA A 157 -14.65 -3.96 -13.58
N TYR A 158 -15.63 -4.08 -12.68
CA TYR A 158 -17.04 -3.89 -13.00
C TYR A 158 -17.36 -2.46 -13.45
N ALA A 159 -16.96 -1.45 -12.67
CA ALA A 159 -17.29 -0.04 -12.91
C ALA A 159 -16.66 0.49 -14.21
N MET A 160 -15.49 -0.04 -14.59
CA MET A 160 -14.74 0.39 -15.77
C MET A 160 -14.92 -0.54 -16.98
N GLY A 161 -15.63 -1.67 -16.84
CA GLY A 161 -15.85 -2.64 -17.92
C GLY A 161 -14.58 -3.39 -18.33
N LEU A 162 -13.74 -3.75 -17.37
CA LEU A 162 -12.46 -4.43 -17.59
C LEU A 162 -12.65 -5.95 -17.58
N HIS A 163 -11.91 -6.65 -18.44
CA HIS A 163 -12.09 -8.09 -18.68
C HIS A 163 -10.86 -8.96 -18.34
N GLY A 164 -9.76 -8.36 -17.92
CA GLY A 164 -8.58 -9.10 -17.45
C GLY A 164 -8.74 -9.67 -16.04
N PRO A 165 -7.70 -10.30 -15.49
CA PRO A 165 -7.71 -10.85 -14.13
C PRO A 165 -8.01 -9.75 -13.09
N ALA A 166 -8.94 -10.00 -12.16
CA ALA A 166 -9.24 -9.11 -11.05
C ALA A 166 -8.90 -9.80 -9.72
N ILE A 167 -7.74 -9.46 -9.15
CA ILE A 167 -7.16 -10.15 -7.99
C ILE A 167 -6.92 -9.16 -6.86
N THR A 168 -7.45 -9.51 -5.69
CA THR A 168 -7.07 -8.85 -4.44
C THR A 168 -6.12 -9.78 -3.67
N VAL A 169 -5.02 -9.24 -3.18
CA VAL A 169 -3.95 -9.98 -2.51
C VAL A 169 -3.64 -9.39 -1.14
N ASP A 170 -3.49 -10.25 -0.15
CA ASP A 170 -3.03 -9.90 1.19
C ASP A 170 -1.70 -10.62 1.49
N THR A 171 -0.63 -9.83 1.58
CA THR A 171 0.67 -10.24 2.10
C THR A 171 1.14 -9.28 3.19
N ALA A 172 0.19 -8.70 3.94
CA ALA A 172 0.40 -7.65 4.91
C ALA A 172 1.13 -6.42 4.30
N CYS A 173 2.26 -6.00 4.88
CA CYS A 173 3.01 -4.80 4.49
C CYS A 173 3.52 -4.80 3.05
N SER A 174 3.62 -5.97 2.40
CA SER A 174 4.08 -6.09 1.00
C SER A 174 2.95 -6.14 -0.02
N SER A 175 1.69 -6.01 0.38
CA SER A 175 0.53 -6.24 -0.49
C SER A 175 0.53 -5.38 -1.76
N GLY A 176 0.87 -4.09 -1.65
CA GLY A 176 1.00 -3.23 -2.84
C GLY A 176 2.09 -3.70 -3.82
N LEU A 177 3.26 -4.12 -3.33
CA LEU A 177 4.33 -4.66 -4.18
C LEU A 177 3.99 -6.05 -4.72
N ALA A 178 3.26 -6.88 -3.96
CA ALA A 178 2.76 -8.16 -4.42
C ALA A 178 1.75 -7.98 -5.56
N ALA A 179 0.86 -6.99 -5.47
CA ALA A 179 -0.05 -6.61 -6.54
C ALA A 179 0.71 -6.20 -7.81
N ILE A 180 1.74 -5.35 -7.68
CA ILE A 180 2.62 -4.98 -8.81
C ILE A 180 3.35 -6.20 -9.37
N HIS A 181 3.84 -7.12 -8.53
CA HIS A 181 4.48 -8.35 -8.98
C HIS A 181 3.53 -9.22 -9.81
N LEU A 182 2.29 -9.41 -9.35
CA LEU A 182 1.27 -10.17 -10.07
C LEU A 182 0.87 -9.51 -11.39
N ALA A 183 0.70 -8.18 -11.40
CA ALA A 183 0.46 -7.42 -12.62
C ALA A 183 1.62 -7.54 -13.61
N PHE A 184 2.86 -7.43 -13.14
CA PHE A 184 4.06 -7.61 -13.95
C PHE A 184 4.12 -9.00 -14.60
N ARG A 185 3.75 -10.05 -13.86
CA ARG A 185 3.64 -11.42 -14.38
C ARG A 185 2.53 -11.55 -15.41
N SER A 186 1.32 -11.11 -15.09
CA SER A 186 0.16 -11.18 -15.98
C SER A 186 0.40 -10.49 -17.33
N LEU A 187 1.07 -9.33 -17.32
CA LEU A 187 1.48 -8.62 -18.55
C LEU A 187 2.50 -9.41 -19.37
N ASN A 188 3.45 -10.08 -18.71
CA ASN A 188 4.51 -10.85 -19.37
C ASN A 188 4.02 -12.21 -19.89
N ASP A 189 3.05 -12.81 -19.21
CA ASP A 189 2.44 -14.09 -19.58
C ASP A 189 1.33 -13.92 -20.63
N GLY A 190 0.94 -12.67 -20.93
CA GLY A 190 -0.08 -12.34 -21.93
C GLY A 190 -1.52 -12.50 -21.45
N GLU A 191 -1.73 -12.66 -20.14
CA GLU A 191 -3.07 -12.66 -19.52
C GLU A 191 -3.67 -11.25 -19.47
N SER A 192 -2.81 -10.23 -19.41
CA SER A 192 -3.18 -8.81 -19.48
C SER A 192 -2.39 -8.09 -20.57
N ASP A 193 -3.04 -7.14 -21.23
CA ASP A 193 -2.41 -6.15 -22.12
C ASP A 193 -2.08 -4.85 -21.38
N LEU A 194 -2.89 -4.55 -20.37
CA LEU A 194 -2.80 -3.39 -19.48
C LEU A 194 -3.11 -3.86 -18.06
N ALA A 195 -2.51 -3.26 -17.04
CA ALA A 195 -2.80 -3.65 -15.66
C ALA A 195 -2.85 -2.46 -14.71
N LEU A 196 -3.93 -2.33 -13.95
CA LEU A 196 -4.01 -1.50 -12.76
C LEU A 196 -3.41 -2.28 -11.60
N ALA A 197 -2.46 -1.68 -10.89
CA ALA A 197 -1.83 -2.29 -9.72
C ALA A 197 -1.68 -1.28 -8.59
N GLY A 198 -1.96 -1.67 -7.36
CA GLY A 198 -1.85 -0.76 -6.23
C GLY A 198 -2.42 -1.32 -4.95
N GLY A 199 -2.87 -0.45 -4.06
CA GLY A 199 -3.48 -0.85 -2.80
C GLY A 199 -4.00 0.34 -2.00
N ALA A 200 -4.81 0.05 -0.99
CA ALA A 200 -5.34 1.03 -0.06
C ALA A 200 -5.25 0.53 1.38
N SER A 201 -5.16 1.48 2.32
CA SER A 201 -5.23 1.23 3.75
C SER A 201 -5.90 2.43 4.41
N VAL A 202 -6.97 2.14 5.16
CA VAL A 202 -7.69 3.13 5.97
C VAL A 202 -7.87 2.55 7.37
N MET A 203 -7.61 3.37 8.37
CA MET A 203 -7.72 3.04 9.79
C MET A 203 -9.05 3.56 10.33
N LEU A 204 -9.94 2.65 10.70
CA LEU A 204 -11.24 3.01 11.27
C LEU A 204 -11.47 2.37 12.65
N GLU A 205 -10.61 1.43 13.04
CA GLU A 205 -10.79 0.64 14.26
C GLU A 205 -9.56 0.72 15.19
N PRO A 206 -9.68 1.26 16.42
CA PRO A 206 -8.56 1.41 17.35
C PRO A 206 -7.98 0.10 17.90
N ARG A 207 -8.76 -0.98 18.03
CA ARG A 207 -8.32 -2.24 18.68
C ARG A 207 -7.07 -2.88 18.07
N LYS A 208 -6.82 -2.73 16.75
CA LYS A 208 -5.58 -3.28 16.17
C LYS A 208 -4.32 -2.48 16.55
N ALA A 209 -4.46 -1.23 17.02
CA ALA A 209 -3.35 -0.41 17.51
C ALA A 209 -2.96 -0.86 18.92
N ALA A 210 -3.95 -1.18 19.76
CA ALA A 210 -3.70 -1.85 21.02
C ALA A 210 -3.01 -3.21 20.83
N SER A 211 -3.47 -3.99 19.85
CA SER A 211 -2.84 -5.28 19.52
C SER A 211 -1.39 -5.11 19.01
N GLY A 212 -1.13 -4.11 18.18
CA GLY A 212 0.22 -3.77 17.71
C GLY A 212 1.14 -3.31 18.84
N SER A 213 0.62 -2.50 19.77
CA SER A 213 1.34 -2.09 20.98
C SER A 213 1.68 -3.27 21.88
N ALA A 214 0.75 -4.22 22.05
CA ALA A 214 1.00 -5.45 22.80
C ALA A 214 2.09 -6.34 22.17
N LEU A 215 2.32 -6.22 20.86
CA LEU A 215 3.43 -6.87 20.14
C LEU A 215 4.74 -6.07 20.17
N GLY A 216 4.76 -4.89 20.80
CA GLY A 216 5.92 -4.00 20.84
C GLY A 216 6.28 -3.40 19.48
N MET A 217 5.31 -3.28 18.58
CA MET A 217 5.55 -2.84 17.20
C MET A 217 5.39 -1.32 16.99
N LEU A 218 4.60 -0.66 17.83
CA LEU A 218 4.28 0.76 17.66
C LEU A 218 5.30 1.66 18.37
N SER A 219 5.67 2.74 17.67
CA SER A 219 6.50 3.81 18.23
C SER A 219 5.72 4.61 19.27
N ALA A 220 6.27 4.70 20.49
CA ALA A 220 5.72 5.55 21.55
C ALA A 220 5.99 7.04 21.29
N THR A 221 6.93 7.37 20.40
CA THR A 221 7.17 8.75 19.94
C THR A 221 6.32 9.13 18.72
N GLY A 222 5.54 8.18 18.20
CA GLY A 222 4.64 8.39 17.08
C GLY A 222 5.34 8.63 15.76
N ARG A 223 6.55 8.10 15.55
CA ARG A 223 7.32 8.31 14.31
C ARG A 223 7.98 7.03 13.84
N CYS A 224 8.20 6.91 12.53
CA CYS A 224 9.05 5.87 11.98
C CYS A 224 10.49 6.42 11.89
N HIS A 225 11.33 6.14 12.88
CA HIS A 225 12.73 6.57 12.88
C HIS A 225 13.60 5.58 12.06
N ALA A 226 13.34 5.51 10.75
CA ALA A 226 13.96 4.53 9.85
C ALA A 226 15.50 4.61 9.89
N PHE A 227 16.14 3.51 10.27
CA PHE A 227 17.60 3.34 10.38
C PHE A 227 18.28 4.29 11.38
N ASP A 228 17.53 4.95 12.26
CA ASP A 228 18.06 5.85 13.28
C ASP A 228 18.30 5.12 14.62
N VAL A 229 19.18 5.66 15.46
CA VAL A 229 19.38 5.17 16.84
C VAL A 229 18.13 5.33 17.71
N ALA A 230 17.23 6.24 17.34
CA ALA A 230 15.94 6.47 17.97
C ALA A 230 14.82 5.52 17.53
N ALA A 231 15.10 4.54 16.64
CA ALA A 231 14.15 3.51 16.22
C ALA A 231 13.50 2.81 17.43
N ASP A 232 12.20 3.05 17.63
CA ASP A 232 11.40 2.54 18.74
C ASP A 232 10.11 1.83 18.29
N GLY A 233 9.92 1.65 16.98
CA GLY A 233 8.72 1.07 16.37
C GLY A 233 8.26 1.87 15.16
N PHE A 234 7.10 1.51 14.60
CA PHE A 234 6.47 2.28 13.52
C PHE A 234 5.25 3.04 14.01
N VAL A 235 4.89 4.10 13.31
CA VAL A 235 3.57 4.75 13.40
C VAL A 235 2.73 4.34 12.21
N SER A 236 1.42 4.14 12.38
CA SER A 236 0.55 3.72 11.28
C SER A 236 0.17 4.90 10.40
N GLY A 237 -0.02 4.63 9.11
CA GLY A 237 -0.46 5.60 8.13
C GLY A 237 -1.60 5.04 7.27
N GLU A 238 -2.38 5.94 6.70
CA GLU A 238 -3.39 5.67 5.69
C GLU A 238 -2.86 6.04 4.30
N GLY A 239 -3.48 5.49 3.26
CA GLY A 239 -3.19 5.90 1.90
C GLY A 239 -3.82 4.98 0.87
N CYS A 240 -3.97 5.49 -0.35
CA CYS A 240 -4.35 4.73 -1.52
C CYS A 240 -3.42 5.11 -2.68
N VAL A 241 -2.84 4.13 -3.36
CA VAL A 241 -1.96 4.37 -4.52
C VAL A 241 -2.33 3.38 -5.59
N MET A 242 -2.49 3.87 -6.82
CA MET A 242 -2.72 3.06 -8.02
C MET A 242 -1.75 3.47 -9.11
N VAL A 243 -1.19 2.49 -9.82
CA VAL A 243 -0.39 2.67 -11.02
C VAL A 243 -0.98 1.91 -12.19
N LEU A 244 -0.82 2.46 -13.38
CA LEU A 244 -1.21 1.82 -14.63
C LEU A 244 0.03 1.33 -15.37
N LEU A 245 0.03 0.04 -15.67
CA LEU A 245 1.18 -0.71 -16.17
C LEU A 245 0.92 -1.28 -17.56
N LYS A 246 1.93 -1.24 -18.42
CA LYS A 246 1.89 -1.79 -19.78
C LYS A 246 3.25 -2.35 -20.16
N ARG A 247 3.32 -3.36 -21.02
CA ARG A 247 4.62 -3.81 -21.56
C ARG A 247 5.31 -2.64 -22.24
N LEU A 248 6.59 -2.41 -21.95
CA LEU A 248 7.34 -1.26 -22.46
C LEU A 248 7.32 -1.15 -24.00
N PRO A 249 7.48 -2.23 -24.79
CA PRO A 249 7.37 -2.15 -26.25
C PRO A 249 5.99 -1.67 -26.72
N ASP A 250 4.92 -2.08 -26.05
CA ASP A 250 3.56 -1.70 -26.42
C ASP A 250 3.27 -0.25 -26.02
N ALA A 251 3.79 0.19 -24.86
CA ALA A 251 3.72 1.59 -24.46
C ALA A 251 4.45 2.52 -25.45
N LEU A 252 5.61 2.10 -25.95
CA LEU A 252 6.35 2.83 -26.98
C LEU A 252 5.62 2.84 -28.32
N ALA A 253 5.01 1.72 -28.72
CA ALA A 253 4.26 1.61 -29.96
C ALA A 253 3.02 2.52 -29.98
N ASP A 254 2.34 2.62 -28.84
CA ASP A 254 1.11 3.41 -28.70
C ASP A 254 1.40 4.89 -28.37
N GLY A 255 2.67 5.27 -28.17
CA GLY A 255 3.07 6.64 -27.88
C GLY A 255 2.70 7.10 -26.47
N ASP A 256 2.58 6.16 -25.53
CA ASP A 256 2.24 6.46 -24.14
C ASP A 256 3.34 7.27 -23.45
N ARG A 257 2.94 8.14 -22.52
CA ARG A 257 3.87 8.81 -21.62
C ARG A 257 4.44 7.79 -20.63
N ILE A 258 5.75 7.56 -20.65
CA ILE A 258 6.41 6.63 -19.73
C ILE A 258 6.96 7.41 -18.53
N LEU A 259 6.41 7.15 -17.34
CA LEU A 259 6.81 7.76 -16.08
C LEU A 259 8.03 7.05 -15.49
N ALA A 260 8.04 5.72 -15.54
CA ALA A 260 9.10 4.86 -15.06
C ALA A 260 9.08 3.50 -15.77
N VAL A 261 10.12 2.71 -15.57
CA VAL A 261 10.22 1.34 -16.09
C VAL A 261 10.50 0.36 -14.96
N VAL A 262 9.55 -0.55 -14.71
CA VAL A 262 9.74 -1.72 -13.86
C VAL A 262 10.57 -2.73 -14.65
N ARG A 263 11.85 -2.84 -14.29
CA ARG A 263 12.82 -3.71 -14.97
C ARG A 263 12.69 -5.17 -14.56
N GLY A 264 12.35 -5.43 -13.30
CA GLY A 264 12.18 -6.77 -12.76
C GLY A 264 11.59 -6.72 -11.35
N THR A 265 10.96 -7.81 -10.93
CA THR A 265 10.36 -7.96 -9.60
C THR A 265 10.66 -9.36 -9.07
N ALA A 266 10.67 -9.52 -7.74
CA ALA A 266 10.79 -10.81 -7.08
C ALA A 266 9.98 -10.82 -5.78
N ALA A 267 9.50 -12.00 -5.41
CA ALA A 267 8.82 -12.26 -4.15
C ALA A 267 9.29 -13.61 -3.59
N ASN A 268 9.48 -13.69 -2.29
CA ASN A 268 9.81 -14.94 -1.59
C ASN A 268 9.23 -14.90 -0.16
N GLN A 269 9.64 -15.85 0.68
CA GLN A 269 9.22 -15.94 2.07
C GLN A 269 10.42 -16.20 2.99
N ASP A 270 10.33 -15.69 4.21
CA ASP A 270 11.37 -15.85 5.23
C ASP A 270 11.52 -17.32 5.67
N GLY A 271 10.46 -18.11 5.49
CA GLY A 271 10.42 -19.52 5.89
C GLY A 271 10.35 -19.66 7.40
N ARG A 272 11.16 -20.58 7.97
CA ARG A 272 11.19 -20.79 9.43
C ARG A 272 12.25 -19.88 10.07
N THR A 273 11.80 -18.83 10.75
CA THR A 273 12.62 -17.97 11.62
C THR A 273 12.30 -18.23 13.10
N VAL A 274 12.83 -17.42 14.02
CA VAL A 274 12.66 -17.58 15.47
C VAL A 274 11.17 -17.55 15.88
N ASN A 275 10.40 -16.66 15.25
CA ASN A 275 8.94 -16.62 15.34
C ASN A 275 8.37 -16.10 14.01
N ILE A 276 7.06 -16.24 13.81
CA ILE A 276 6.40 -15.94 12.53
C ILE A 276 6.57 -14.50 12.02
N VAL A 277 6.98 -13.55 12.88
CA VAL A 277 7.16 -12.14 12.52
C VAL A 277 8.62 -11.69 12.47
N THR A 278 9.57 -12.58 12.78
CA THR A 278 11.01 -12.25 12.79
C THR A 278 11.55 -12.21 11.36
N PRO A 279 12.16 -11.09 10.91
CA PRO A 279 12.69 -10.98 9.56
C PRO A 279 13.91 -11.88 9.32
N SER A 280 14.12 -12.30 8.07
CA SER A 280 15.26 -13.13 7.67
C SER A 280 16.21 -12.40 6.73
N ARG A 281 17.43 -12.10 7.18
CA ARG A 281 18.50 -11.54 6.35
C ARG A 281 18.73 -12.38 5.09
N THR A 282 18.85 -13.70 5.24
CA THR A 282 19.10 -14.61 4.13
C THR A 282 18.00 -14.55 3.08
N ALA A 283 16.73 -14.46 3.51
CA ALA A 283 15.61 -14.36 2.57
C ALA A 283 15.57 -12.99 1.89
N GLN A 284 15.82 -11.90 2.60
CA GLN A 284 15.92 -10.55 2.02
C GLN A 284 17.02 -10.45 0.97
N VAL A 285 18.24 -10.92 1.28
CA VAL A 285 19.36 -10.98 0.31
C VAL A 285 18.99 -11.79 -0.93
N ALA A 286 18.34 -12.94 -0.75
CA ALA A 286 17.88 -13.77 -1.86
C ALA A 286 16.82 -13.05 -2.72
N ALA A 287 15.88 -12.33 -2.09
CA ALA A 287 14.86 -11.55 -2.78
C ALA A 287 15.49 -10.40 -3.60
N TYR A 288 16.41 -9.64 -3.01
CA TYR A 288 17.09 -8.53 -3.69
C TYR A 288 17.92 -9.02 -4.88
N ARG A 289 18.71 -10.11 -4.70
CA ARG A 289 19.47 -10.72 -5.80
C ARG A 289 18.56 -11.26 -6.91
N ALA A 290 17.43 -11.87 -6.54
CA ALA A 290 16.46 -12.36 -7.53
C ALA A 290 15.82 -11.21 -8.32
N ALA A 291 15.48 -10.09 -7.67
CA ALA A 291 14.95 -8.90 -8.34
C ALA A 291 15.97 -8.27 -9.32
N LEU A 292 17.23 -8.13 -8.89
CA LEU A 292 18.32 -7.63 -9.72
C LEU A 292 18.60 -8.54 -10.92
N ALA A 293 18.60 -9.86 -10.71
CA ALA A 293 18.75 -10.84 -11.78
C ALA A 293 17.59 -10.77 -12.79
N ALA A 294 16.34 -10.69 -12.30
CA ALA A 294 15.16 -10.51 -13.15
C ALA A 294 15.22 -9.20 -13.94
N ALA A 295 15.78 -8.14 -13.35
CA ALA A 295 15.95 -6.84 -13.99
C ALA A 295 17.15 -6.77 -14.96
N SER A 296 18.08 -7.74 -14.88
CA SER A 296 19.39 -7.67 -15.52
C SER A 296 20.12 -6.36 -15.18
N VAL A 297 20.16 -6.05 -13.88
CA VAL A 297 20.78 -4.83 -13.32
C VAL A 297 21.90 -5.23 -12.37
N GLU A 298 23.06 -4.61 -12.55
CA GLU A 298 24.20 -4.77 -11.65
C GLU A 298 23.95 -3.96 -10.36
N PRO A 299 24.11 -4.53 -9.15
CA PRO A 299 23.83 -3.84 -7.89
C PRO A 299 24.55 -2.49 -7.76
N ALA A 300 25.80 -2.41 -8.25
CA ALA A 300 26.62 -1.19 -8.20
C ALA A 300 26.09 -0.02 -9.05
N THR A 301 25.11 -0.27 -9.93
CA THR A 301 24.48 0.77 -10.76
C THR A 301 23.21 1.34 -10.15
N VAL A 302 22.74 0.78 -9.03
CA VAL A 302 21.56 1.27 -8.33
C VAL A 302 21.92 2.55 -7.57
N GLY A 303 21.23 3.64 -7.90
CA GLY A 303 21.47 4.95 -7.30
C GLY A 303 20.73 5.20 -5.99
N MET A 304 19.66 4.44 -5.72
CA MET A 304 18.84 4.61 -4.52
C MET A 304 18.06 3.33 -4.21
N VAL A 305 17.91 3.03 -2.92
CA VAL A 305 16.95 2.06 -2.38
C VAL A 305 15.92 2.80 -1.52
N GLU A 306 14.67 2.74 -1.98
CA GLU A 306 13.50 3.04 -1.15
C GLU A 306 13.17 1.79 -0.34
N ALA A 307 13.50 1.82 0.96
CA ALA A 307 13.51 0.65 1.83
C ALA A 307 12.17 0.41 2.55
N HIS A 308 12.03 -0.78 3.13
CA HIS A 308 10.93 -1.04 4.05
C HIS A 308 11.01 -0.12 5.26
N GLY A 309 12.18 0.03 5.90
CA GLY A 309 12.49 1.07 6.88
C GLY A 309 11.38 1.38 7.89
N PRO A 310 10.84 0.39 8.63
CA PRO A 310 9.74 0.63 9.55
C PRO A 310 10.15 1.39 10.82
N GLY A 311 11.44 1.61 11.09
CA GLY A 311 11.90 2.28 12.32
C GLY A 311 11.92 1.34 13.52
N THR A 312 12.09 0.04 13.29
CA THR A 312 12.05 -0.96 14.37
C THR A 312 13.46 -1.35 14.84
N PRO A 313 13.69 -1.53 16.17
CA PRO A 313 15.01 -1.88 16.69
C PRO A 313 15.61 -3.17 16.13
N VAL A 314 14.77 -4.10 15.67
CA VAL A 314 15.20 -5.40 15.14
C VAL A 314 15.17 -5.42 13.61
N GLY A 315 14.14 -4.85 12.98
CA GLY A 315 13.96 -4.92 11.53
C GLY A 315 14.97 -4.10 10.77
N ASP A 316 15.24 -2.87 11.22
CA ASP A 316 16.08 -1.93 10.50
C ASP A 316 17.55 -2.39 10.42
N PRO A 317 18.19 -2.91 11.50
CA PRO A 317 19.52 -3.49 11.40
C PRO A 317 19.58 -4.72 10.48
N VAL A 318 18.54 -5.56 10.46
CA VAL A 318 18.48 -6.74 9.58
C VAL A 318 18.37 -6.31 8.12
N GLU A 319 17.48 -5.36 7.82
CA GLU A 319 17.31 -4.82 6.46
C GLU A 319 18.57 -4.13 5.98
N TYR A 320 19.17 -3.24 6.79
CA TYR A 320 20.41 -2.57 6.44
C TYR A 320 21.53 -3.56 6.16
N ALA A 321 21.70 -4.60 6.99
CA ALA A 321 22.72 -5.62 6.78
C ALA A 321 22.48 -6.44 5.51
N SER A 322 21.22 -6.69 5.13
CA SER A 322 20.86 -7.33 3.86
C SER A 322 21.18 -6.44 2.66
N LEU A 323 20.82 -5.15 2.73
CA LEU A 323 21.09 -4.17 1.68
C LEU A 323 22.59 -3.95 1.49
N ALA A 324 23.33 -3.75 2.58
CA ALA A 324 24.78 -3.60 2.57
C ALA A 324 25.51 -4.79 1.92
N GLU A 325 25.00 -6.02 2.11
CA GLU A 325 25.56 -7.22 1.47
C GLU A 325 25.34 -7.26 -0.05
N VAL A 326 24.21 -6.74 -0.53
CA VAL A 326 23.84 -6.81 -1.94
C VAL A 326 24.34 -5.60 -2.73
N TYR A 327 24.18 -4.41 -2.19
CA TYR A 327 24.47 -3.14 -2.86
C TYR A 327 25.82 -2.54 -2.45
N GLY A 328 26.43 -3.03 -1.37
CA GLY A 328 27.65 -2.46 -0.80
C GLY A 328 27.39 -1.29 0.15
N VAL A 329 28.45 -0.84 0.84
CA VAL A 329 28.40 0.32 1.77
C VAL A 329 29.26 1.50 1.30
N GLU A 330 30.16 1.26 0.35
CA GLU A 330 31.01 2.28 -0.25
C GLU A 330 30.52 2.51 -1.70
N GLY A 331 29.64 3.50 -1.89
CA GLY A 331 29.05 3.79 -3.20
C GLY A 331 28.00 4.90 -3.15
N PRO A 332 27.50 5.36 -4.32
CA PRO A 332 26.55 6.46 -4.41
C PRO A 332 25.10 6.05 -4.12
N CYS A 333 24.83 4.80 -3.70
CA CYS A 333 23.47 4.31 -3.48
C CYS A 333 22.87 4.95 -2.23
N ALA A 334 21.91 5.85 -2.42
CA ALA A 334 21.17 6.47 -1.33
C ALA A 334 20.19 5.47 -0.68
N LEU A 335 20.00 5.59 0.63
CA LEU A 335 19.01 4.82 1.38
C LEU A 335 17.96 5.78 1.92
N ALA A 336 16.69 5.48 1.68
CA ALA A 336 15.56 6.26 2.20
C ALA A 336 14.39 5.37 2.60
N SER A 337 13.44 5.94 3.33
CA SER A 337 12.12 5.36 3.52
C SER A 337 11.07 6.45 3.65
N VAL A 338 10.04 6.39 2.81
CA VAL A 338 8.90 7.31 2.80
C VAL A 338 8.05 7.23 4.08
N LYS A 339 8.26 6.21 4.90
CA LYS A 339 7.55 6.02 6.18
C LYS A 339 7.89 7.10 7.20
N THR A 340 9.01 7.79 7.04
CA THR A 340 9.37 8.95 7.86
C THR A 340 8.42 10.13 7.64
N ASN A 341 7.79 10.23 6.46
CA ASN A 341 6.82 11.28 6.11
C ASN A 341 5.37 10.88 6.42
N PHE A 342 4.96 9.67 6.01
CA PHE A 342 3.55 9.24 6.03
C PHE A 342 3.24 8.15 7.04
N GLY A 343 4.19 7.81 7.91
CA GLY A 343 4.10 6.58 8.69
C GLY A 343 4.08 5.34 7.79
N HIS A 344 3.81 4.20 8.41
CA HIS A 344 3.63 2.96 7.69
C HIS A 344 2.20 2.91 7.12
N THR A 345 2.05 3.28 5.84
CA THR A 345 0.77 3.34 5.07
C THR A 345 0.08 1.99 4.83
N HIS A 346 0.36 1.03 5.72
CA HIS A 346 -0.04 -0.36 5.73
C HIS A 346 0.06 -0.81 7.20
N ARG A 347 -1.05 -0.94 7.90
CA ARG A 347 -1.08 -1.46 9.28
C ARG A 347 -1.01 -2.99 9.33
N ARG A 348 -0.18 -3.64 10.14
CA ARG A 348 -0.24 -5.13 10.23
C ARG A 348 -1.58 -5.57 10.84
N PRO A 349 -2.21 -6.65 10.36
CA PRO A 349 -3.37 -7.21 11.04
C PRO A 349 -2.99 -7.56 12.49
N GLY A 350 -3.78 -7.07 13.44
CA GLY A 350 -3.72 -7.53 14.82
C GLY A 350 -4.10 -9.01 14.87
N ARG A 351 -3.48 -9.77 15.78
CA ARG A 351 -3.77 -11.20 15.94
C ARG A 351 -5.24 -11.38 16.30
N TRP A 352 -5.98 -12.18 15.53
CA TRP A 352 -7.28 -12.72 15.94
C TRP A 352 -7.04 -13.66 17.13
N GLY A 353 -7.75 -13.42 18.24
CA GLY A 353 -7.85 -14.34 19.37
C GLY A 353 -8.82 -15.46 19.07
#